data_AF-A0AA38MVU2-F1
#
_entry.id   AF-A0AA38MVU2-F1
#
_cell.length_a   1.000
_cell.length_b   1.000
_cell.length_c   1.000
_cell.angle_alpha   90.00
_cell.angle_beta   90.00
_cell.angle_gamma   90.00
#
_symmetry.space_group_name_H-M   'P 1'
#
loop_
_entity.id
_entity.type
_entity.pdbx_description
1 polymer ?
#
loop_
_entity_poly.entity_id
_entity_poly.type
_entity_poly.pdbx_seq_one_letter_code
_entity_poly.pdbx_strand_id
1 'polypeptide(L)'
;MGDNMIEGLAVGAMFESRKELSEKQVHRPTHAGISGTKSFGAQSVVLSGKYSDEDEGNIVIYTGTGGQRDVYRNPGPQVEDQSFDHPMNQYLLKSSLNKRPIRVIRGPSSSRYAPSWGYRYDGMYKVTAAYQDKDPESGYNVCKFRLERVPGQPPIPVSY
;
A
#
# COMPACT_ATOMS: atom_id res chain seq x y z
N MET A 1 22.58 -2.18 8.14
CA MET A 1 21.36 -1.54 7.62
C MET A 1 20.30 -2.63 7.57
N GLY A 2 19.29 -2.55 8.43
CA GLY A 2 18.25 -3.59 8.50
C GLY A 2 17.42 -3.57 7.23
N ASP A 3 17.51 -4.62 6.43
CA ASP A 3 16.71 -4.76 5.23
C ASP A 3 15.22 -4.76 5.61
N ASN A 4 14.37 -4.22 4.73
CA ASN A 4 12.92 -4.20 4.94
C ASN A 4 12.28 -5.60 4.81
N MET A 5 13.08 -6.64 4.95
CA MET A 5 12.73 -8.06 4.86
C MET A 5 12.34 -8.57 6.24
N ILE A 6 11.40 -9.52 6.28
CA ILE A 6 11.02 -10.23 7.49
C ILE A 6 11.43 -11.69 7.27
N GLU A 7 12.31 -12.19 8.14
CA GLU A 7 12.80 -13.57 8.06
C GLU A 7 11.62 -14.56 8.17
N GLY A 8 11.60 -15.56 7.30
CA GLY A 8 10.53 -16.57 7.24
C GLY A 8 9.22 -16.11 6.60
N LEU A 9 9.07 -14.83 6.20
CA LEU A 9 7.86 -14.37 5.53
C LEU A 9 7.87 -14.71 4.04
N ALA A 10 7.10 -15.73 3.65
CA ALA A 10 6.95 -16.16 2.26
C ALA A 10 5.80 -15.43 1.54
N VAL A 11 5.96 -15.18 0.24
CA VAL A 11 4.87 -14.73 -0.65
C VAL A 11 3.71 -15.71 -0.56
N GLY A 12 2.48 -15.19 -0.41
CA GLY A 12 1.28 -15.98 -0.22
C GLY A 12 0.90 -16.21 1.25
N ALA A 13 1.73 -15.81 2.21
CA ALA A 13 1.38 -15.87 3.63
C ALA A 13 0.09 -15.09 3.92
N MET A 14 -0.86 -15.76 4.58
CA MET A 14 -2.18 -15.23 4.94
C MET A 14 -2.21 -14.78 6.40
N PHE A 15 -3.00 -13.74 6.65
CA PHE A 15 -3.27 -13.17 7.96
C PHE A 15 -4.77 -12.90 8.07
N GLU A 16 -5.39 -13.25 9.18
CA GLU A 16 -6.82 -13.10 9.41
C GLU A 16 -7.24 -11.63 9.51
N SER A 17 -6.37 -10.76 10.02
CA SER A 17 -6.73 -9.38 10.33
C SER A 17 -5.58 -8.38 10.25
N ARG A 18 -5.94 -7.09 10.22
CA ARG A 18 -4.98 -5.97 10.39
C ARG A 18 -4.25 -6.02 11.73
N LYS A 19 -4.90 -6.56 12.77
CA LYS A 19 -4.28 -6.76 14.09
C LYS A 19 -3.19 -7.81 14.01
N GLU A 20 -3.45 -8.93 13.35
CA GLU A 20 -2.44 -9.98 13.17
C GLU A 20 -1.25 -9.49 12.34
N LEU A 21 -1.49 -8.74 11.25
CA LEU A 21 -0.41 -8.10 10.48
C LEU A 21 0.49 -7.22 11.36
N SER A 22 -0.10 -6.52 12.32
CA SER A 22 0.62 -5.66 13.26
C SER A 22 1.43 -6.47 14.26
N GLU A 23 0.82 -7.48 14.87
CA GLU A 23 1.47 -8.38 15.85
C GLU A 23 2.64 -9.14 15.22
N LYS A 24 2.49 -9.56 13.96
CA LYS A 24 3.56 -10.20 13.15
C LYS A 24 4.52 -9.20 12.51
N GLN A 25 4.33 -7.90 12.75
CA GLN A 25 5.12 -6.79 12.22
C GLN A 25 5.23 -6.69 10.68
N VAL A 26 4.39 -7.43 9.95
CA VAL A 26 4.30 -7.39 8.48
C VAL A 26 3.83 -6.02 8.03
N HIS A 27 2.78 -5.51 8.68
CA HIS A 27 2.28 -4.15 8.52
C HIS A 27 1.77 -3.63 9.87
N ARG A 28 2.55 -2.74 10.50
CA ARG A 28 2.34 -2.32 11.89
C ARG A 28 1.04 -1.53 12.16
N PRO A 29 0.57 -0.64 11.28
CA PRO A 29 -0.69 0.06 11.51
C PRO A 29 -1.90 -0.87 11.42
N THR A 30 -2.82 -0.76 12.36
CA THR A 30 -4.09 -1.53 12.34
C THR A 30 -5.16 -0.90 11.45
N HIS A 31 -5.00 0.37 11.06
CA HIS A 31 -5.98 1.09 10.21
C HIS A 31 -5.36 1.72 8.95
N ALA A 32 -4.26 2.46 9.11
CA ALA A 32 -3.64 3.22 8.02
C ALA A 32 -3.14 2.31 6.88
N GLY A 33 -3.34 2.70 5.62
CA GLY A 33 -2.89 1.90 4.47
C GLY A 33 -1.37 1.85 4.31
N ILE A 34 -0.65 2.86 4.82
CA ILE A 34 0.80 3.03 4.66
C ILE A 34 1.48 2.89 6.02
N SER A 35 2.58 2.11 6.06
CA SER A 35 3.47 2.00 7.21
C SER A 35 4.85 2.49 6.85
N GLY A 36 5.47 3.29 7.71
CA GLY A 36 6.83 3.79 7.50
C GLY A 36 7.27 4.75 8.59
N THR A 37 8.45 5.33 8.41
CA THR A 37 9.00 6.35 9.30
C THR A 37 9.67 7.46 8.50
N LYS A 38 9.83 8.63 9.11
CA LYS A 38 10.53 9.77 8.49
C LYS A 38 11.97 9.44 8.11
N SER A 39 12.67 8.63 8.91
CA SER A 39 14.07 8.25 8.66
C SER A 39 14.21 7.19 7.57
N PHE A 40 13.34 6.17 7.54
CA PHE A 40 13.46 5.03 6.63
C PHE A 40 12.72 5.22 5.30
N GLY A 41 11.59 5.93 5.32
CA GLY A 41 10.58 5.91 4.26
C GLY A 41 9.51 4.87 4.55
N ALA A 42 8.72 4.53 3.53
CA ALA A 42 7.70 3.50 3.60
C ALA A 42 8.35 2.11 3.73
N GLN A 43 7.69 1.25 4.51
CA GLN A 43 8.08 -0.12 4.78
C GLN A 43 7.05 -1.11 4.23
N SER A 44 5.76 -0.76 4.28
CA SER A 44 4.70 -1.59 3.72
C SER A 44 3.45 -0.79 3.38
N VAL A 45 2.66 -1.32 2.44
CA VAL A 45 1.33 -0.81 2.11
C VAL A 45 0.30 -1.93 2.11
N VAL A 46 -0.96 -1.56 2.37
CA VAL A 46 -2.12 -2.43 2.27
C VAL A 46 -3.04 -1.93 1.16
N LEU A 47 -3.34 -2.81 0.20
CA LEU A 47 -4.39 -2.66 -0.81
C LEU A 47 -5.67 -3.32 -0.27
N SER A 48 -6.74 -2.57 -0.09
CA SER A 48 -8.00 -3.13 0.46
C SER A 48 -9.26 -2.49 -0.14
N GLY A 49 -9.19 -2.02 -1.38
CA GLY A 49 -10.33 -1.42 -2.10
C GLY A 49 -10.92 -0.15 -1.48
N LYS A 50 -10.17 0.51 -0.58
CA LYS A 50 -10.61 1.75 0.08
C LYS A 50 -10.45 2.99 -0.80
N TYR A 51 -9.65 2.87 -1.84
CA TYR A 51 -9.41 3.87 -2.86
C TYR A 51 -9.49 3.19 -4.22
N SER A 52 -9.67 4.01 -5.25
CA SER A 52 -9.59 3.61 -6.66
C SER A 52 -8.14 3.37 -7.05
N ASP A 53 -7.56 2.30 -6.50
CA ASP A 53 -6.24 1.79 -6.84
C ASP A 53 -6.33 0.94 -8.11
N GLU A 54 -5.42 1.15 -9.06
CA GLU A 54 -5.29 0.29 -10.24
C GLU A 54 -4.32 -0.84 -9.90
N ASP A 55 -4.81 -2.08 -9.88
CA ASP A 55 -4.04 -3.24 -9.46
C ASP A 55 -3.93 -4.26 -10.60
N GLU A 56 -2.80 -4.24 -11.30
CA GLU A 56 -2.41 -5.17 -12.37
C GLU A 56 -1.45 -6.26 -11.84
N GLY A 57 -1.51 -6.54 -10.53
CA GLY A 57 -0.70 -7.55 -9.88
C GLY A 57 0.74 -7.10 -9.70
N ASN A 58 1.55 -7.19 -10.76
CA ASN A 58 2.96 -6.80 -10.74
C ASN A 58 3.17 -5.29 -10.78
N ILE A 59 2.18 -4.54 -11.27
CA ILE A 59 2.16 -3.09 -11.29
C ILE A 59 0.93 -2.65 -10.52
N VAL A 60 1.10 -1.68 -9.62
CA VAL A 60 -0.01 -1.07 -8.88
C VAL A 60 0.15 0.44 -8.94
N ILE A 61 -0.92 1.14 -9.28
CA ILE A 61 -1.03 2.59 -9.06
C ILE A 61 -1.75 2.81 -7.73
N TYR A 62 -0.96 3.01 -6.68
CA TYR A 62 -1.45 3.16 -5.31
C TYR A 62 -1.82 4.61 -5.01
N THR A 63 -3.00 4.82 -4.46
CA THR A 63 -3.49 6.14 -4.04
C THR A 63 -3.02 6.45 -2.62
N GLY A 64 -2.47 7.65 -2.44
CA GLY A 64 -2.05 8.18 -1.16
C GLY A 64 -3.23 8.42 -0.22
N THR A 65 -2.92 8.94 0.96
CA THR A 65 -3.90 9.20 2.02
C THR A 65 -4.02 10.69 2.30
N GLY A 66 -5.13 11.10 2.91
CA GLY A 66 -5.43 12.49 3.25
C GLY A 66 -6.56 13.05 2.39
N GLY A 67 -7.11 14.18 2.83
CA GLY A 67 -8.20 14.86 2.15
C GLY A 67 -9.57 14.19 2.23
N GLN A 68 -9.75 13.21 3.12
CA GLN A 68 -11.05 12.61 3.44
C GLN A 68 -11.71 13.32 4.63
N ARG A 69 -13.04 13.42 4.62
CA ARG A 69 -13.84 13.94 5.75
C ARG A 69 -13.75 13.08 7.02
N ASP A 70 -13.62 11.76 6.87
CA ASP A 70 -13.57 10.78 7.96
C ASP A 70 -12.37 9.84 7.79
N VAL A 71 -11.35 10.00 8.63
CA VAL A 71 -10.07 9.27 8.51
C VAL A 71 -10.10 7.89 9.20
N TYR A 72 -11.03 7.65 10.12
CA TYR A 72 -10.92 6.55 11.10
C TYR A 72 -11.82 5.33 10.87
N ARG A 73 -12.92 5.41 10.10
CA ARG A 73 -13.90 4.29 10.02
C ARG A 73 -14.27 3.79 8.63
N ASN A 74 -14.04 4.59 7.62
CA ASN A 74 -14.01 4.26 6.20
C ASN A 74 -13.59 5.59 5.59
N PRO A 75 -12.58 5.65 4.72
CA PRO A 75 -12.26 6.93 4.10
C PRO A 75 -13.54 7.44 3.46
N GLY A 76 -14.06 8.54 4.03
CA GLY A 76 -15.18 9.25 3.45
C GLY A 76 -14.79 9.78 2.07
N PRO A 77 -15.72 10.41 1.34
CA PRO A 77 -15.39 11.02 0.06
C PRO A 77 -14.21 12.00 0.22
N GLN A 78 -13.41 12.14 -0.84
CA GLN A 78 -12.44 13.22 -0.92
C GLN A 78 -13.17 14.56 -0.86
N VAL A 79 -12.69 15.44 0.00
CA VAL A 79 -13.25 16.78 0.25
C VAL A 79 -12.21 17.89 0.09
N GLU A 80 -10.94 17.54 -0.12
CA GLU A 80 -9.84 18.44 -0.39
C GLU A 80 -8.68 17.69 -1.08
N ASP A 81 -7.72 18.45 -1.60
CA ASP A 81 -6.52 17.92 -2.23
C ASP A 81 -5.64 17.17 -1.21
N GLN A 82 -5.14 16.00 -1.61
CA GLN A 82 -4.03 15.35 -0.92
C GLN A 82 -2.74 16.13 -1.13
N SER A 83 -1.84 16.06 -0.14
CA SER A 83 -0.52 16.67 -0.23
C SER A 83 0.60 15.65 0.00
N PHE A 84 1.73 15.88 -0.67
CA PHE A 84 2.99 15.20 -0.35
C PHE A 84 3.56 15.62 1.01
N ASP A 85 3.06 16.67 1.66
CA ASP A 85 3.42 17.02 3.03
C ASP A 85 2.73 16.15 4.08
N HIS A 86 1.70 15.40 3.69
CA HIS A 86 1.08 14.43 4.58
C HIS A 86 2.11 13.35 4.98
N PRO A 87 2.32 13.05 6.28
CA PRO A 87 3.43 12.21 6.73
C PRO A 87 3.54 10.85 6.03
N MET A 88 2.41 10.19 5.80
CA MET A 88 2.40 8.88 5.14
C MET A 88 2.74 8.97 3.64
N ASN A 89 2.34 10.05 2.97
CA ASN A 89 2.68 10.29 1.57
C ASN A 89 4.18 10.61 1.45
N GLN A 90 4.76 11.35 2.41
CA GLN A 90 6.21 11.57 2.50
C GLN A 90 6.99 10.25 2.62
N TYR A 91 6.46 9.26 3.33
CA TYR A 91 7.14 7.97 3.46
C TYR A 91 7.25 7.24 2.12
N LEU A 92 6.17 7.19 1.33
CA LEU A 92 6.20 6.59 0.00
C LEU A 92 7.04 7.42 -0.98
N LEU A 93 6.93 8.76 -0.94
CA LEU A 93 7.77 9.65 -1.73
C LEU A 93 9.26 9.40 -1.45
N LYS A 94 9.64 9.30 -0.18
CA LYS A 94 11.02 8.96 0.22
C LYS A 94 11.44 7.58 -0.30
N SER A 95 10.56 6.57 -0.25
CA SER A 95 10.85 5.26 -0.83
C SER A 95 10.97 5.28 -2.36
N SER A 96 10.28 6.21 -3.04
CA SER A 96 10.46 6.47 -4.47
C SER A 96 11.85 7.01 -4.79
N LEU A 97 12.40 7.87 -3.93
CA LEU A 97 13.71 8.48 -4.13
C LEU A 97 14.84 7.50 -3.79
N ASN A 98 14.73 6.77 -2.67
CA ASN A 98 15.79 5.87 -2.21
C ASN A 98 15.72 4.45 -2.81
N LYS A 99 14.66 4.16 -3.58
CA LYS A 99 14.41 2.87 -4.26
C LYS A 99 14.39 1.65 -3.34
N ARG A 100 14.17 1.85 -2.03
CA ARG A 100 14.04 0.75 -1.06
C ARG A 100 12.75 -0.02 -1.33
N PRO A 101 12.81 -1.35 -1.48
CA PRO A 101 11.61 -2.14 -1.65
C PRO A 101 10.70 -2.08 -0.42
N ILE A 102 9.39 -2.07 -0.67
CA ILE A 102 8.32 -2.09 0.33
C ILE A 102 7.52 -3.39 0.22
N ARG A 103 6.97 -3.86 1.34
CA ARG A 103 6.06 -5.01 1.34
C ARG A 103 4.68 -4.57 0.84
N VAL A 104 4.08 -5.35 -0.05
CA VAL A 104 2.69 -5.17 -0.47
C VAL A 104 1.84 -6.27 0.14
N ILE A 105 0.75 -5.87 0.77
CA ILE A 105 -0.25 -6.74 1.36
C ILE A 105 -1.58 -6.45 0.66
N ARG A 106 -2.29 -7.48 0.18
CA ARG A 106 -3.63 -7.37 -0.39
C ARG A 106 -4.66 -7.91 0.60
N GLY A 107 -5.69 -7.12 0.90
CA GLY A 107 -6.92 -7.56 1.55
C GLY A 107 -8.07 -7.67 0.54
N PRO A 108 -9.30 -8.00 0.97
CA PRO A 108 -10.41 -8.24 0.06
C PRO A 108 -10.81 -6.96 -0.67
N SER A 109 -11.01 -7.07 -1.98
CA SER A 109 -11.46 -5.99 -2.86
C SER A 109 -12.00 -6.58 -4.17
N SER A 110 -12.40 -5.73 -5.12
CA SER A 110 -12.79 -6.12 -6.48
C SER A 110 -11.63 -6.51 -7.38
N SER A 111 -10.37 -6.28 -6.98
CA SER A 111 -9.20 -6.70 -7.75
C SER A 111 -9.13 -8.22 -7.87
N ARG A 112 -8.88 -8.75 -9.07
CA ARG A 112 -8.65 -10.18 -9.31
C ARG A 112 -7.43 -10.75 -8.57
N TYR A 113 -6.53 -9.88 -8.12
CA TYR A 113 -5.35 -10.24 -7.34
C TYR A 113 -5.63 -10.23 -5.84
N ALA A 114 -6.76 -9.67 -5.40
CA ALA A 114 -7.13 -9.66 -4.00
C ALA A 114 -7.54 -11.05 -3.51
N PRO A 115 -7.18 -11.45 -2.28
CA PRO A 115 -7.74 -12.65 -1.68
C PRO A 115 -9.22 -12.45 -1.35
N SER A 116 -10.00 -13.53 -1.34
CA SER A 116 -11.42 -13.48 -0.97
C SER A 116 -11.67 -13.20 0.52
N TRP A 117 -10.66 -13.42 1.37
CA TRP A 117 -10.72 -13.18 2.80
C TRP A 117 -9.33 -12.83 3.35
N GLY A 118 -9.29 -12.25 4.55
CA GLY A 118 -8.05 -11.95 5.26
C GLY A 118 -7.13 -11.00 4.49
N TYR A 119 -5.84 -11.07 4.77
CA TYR A 119 -4.80 -10.26 4.17
C TYR A 119 -3.65 -11.16 3.74
N ARG A 120 -3.15 -10.98 2.51
CA ARG A 120 -2.08 -11.81 1.95
C ARG A 120 -0.86 -10.95 1.64
N TYR A 121 0.32 -11.40 2.08
CA TYR A 121 1.57 -10.79 1.67
C TYR A 121 1.95 -11.23 0.25
N ASP A 122 2.03 -10.28 -0.68
CA ASP A 122 2.24 -10.55 -2.12
C ASP A 122 3.64 -10.17 -2.63
N GLY A 123 4.55 -9.91 -1.70
CA GLY A 123 5.96 -9.71 -1.97
C GLY A 123 6.43 -8.26 -1.86
N MET A 124 7.66 -8.07 -2.31
CA MET A 124 8.36 -6.79 -2.32
C MET A 124 8.13 -6.05 -3.63
N TYR A 125 7.90 -4.74 -3.53
CA TYR A 125 7.71 -3.82 -4.65
C TYR A 125 8.61 -2.60 -4.49
N LYS A 126 9.01 -1.95 -5.57
CA LYS A 126 9.68 -0.65 -5.56
C LYS A 126 8.68 0.44 -5.91
N VAL A 127 8.76 1.57 -5.23
CA VAL A 127 8.07 2.79 -5.67
C VAL A 127 8.89 3.40 -6.81
N THR A 128 8.35 3.39 -8.01
CA THR A 128 9.06 3.82 -9.23
C THR A 128 8.73 5.24 -9.63
N ALA A 129 7.51 5.68 -9.34
CA ALA A 129 7.05 7.05 -9.54
C ALA A 129 6.17 7.52 -8.36
N ALA A 130 6.18 8.83 -8.11
CA ALA A 130 5.29 9.52 -7.20
C ALA A 130 4.87 10.84 -7.87
N TYR A 131 3.57 11.08 -8.00
CA TYR A 131 3.01 12.26 -8.65
C TYR A 131 1.63 12.59 -8.06
N GLN A 132 1.09 13.77 -8.34
CA GLN A 132 -0.32 14.07 -8.08
C GLN A 132 -1.11 13.94 -9.37
N ASP A 133 -2.34 13.47 -9.25
CA ASP A 133 -3.29 13.38 -10.35
C ASP A 133 -4.69 13.72 -9.86
N LYS A 134 -5.59 14.06 -10.78
CA LYS A 134 -6.98 14.36 -10.44
C LYS A 134 -7.74 13.07 -10.22
N ASP A 135 -8.36 12.93 -9.05
CA ASP A 135 -9.33 11.87 -8.83
C ASP A 135 -10.57 12.13 -9.71
N PRO A 136 -10.93 11.22 -10.63
CA PRO A 136 -12.02 11.47 -11.59
C PRO A 136 -13.40 11.52 -10.91
N GLU A 137 -13.56 10.88 -9.76
CA GLU A 137 -14.84 10.84 -9.03
C GLU A 137 -15.08 12.14 -8.25
N SER A 138 -14.08 12.61 -7.50
CA SER A 138 -14.23 13.80 -6.65
C SER A 138 -13.73 15.10 -7.27
N GLY A 139 -12.83 15.04 -8.25
CA GLY A 139 -12.18 16.20 -8.87
C GLY A 139 -11.02 16.81 -8.07
N TYR A 140 -10.69 16.30 -6.89
CA TYR A 140 -9.55 16.74 -6.08
C TYR A 140 -8.24 16.09 -6.53
N ASN A 141 -7.12 16.74 -6.24
CA ASN A 141 -5.80 16.15 -6.46
C ASN A 141 -5.54 15.05 -5.44
N VAL A 142 -5.10 13.88 -5.89
CA VAL A 142 -4.67 12.76 -5.05
C VAL A 142 -3.22 12.42 -5.33
N CYS A 143 -2.48 12.03 -4.31
CA CYS A 143 -1.13 11.52 -4.49
C CYS A 143 -1.22 10.11 -5.09
N LYS A 144 -0.46 9.83 -6.15
CA LYS A 144 -0.38 8.52 -6.80
C LYS A 144 1.06 8.01 -6.73
N PHE A 145 1.20 6.71 -6.50
CA PHE A 145 2.48 6.03 -6.39
C PHE A 145 2.49 4.79 -7.25
N ARG A 146 3.38 4.73 -8.23
CA ARG A 146 3.54 3.55 -9.08
C ARG A 146 4.44 2.54 -8.41
N LEU A 147 3.90 1.39 -8.06
CA LEU A 147 4.61 0.27 -7.44
C LEU A 147 4.91 -0.78 -8.50
N GLU A 148 6.16 -1.23 -8.59
CA GLU A 148 6.56 -2.35 -9.45
C GLU A 148 7.11 -3.49 -8.61
N ARG A 149 6.63 -4.70 -8.86
CA ARG A 149 7.07 -5.89 -8.15
C ARG A 149 8.53 -6.20 -8.45
N VAL A 150 9.30 -6.52 -7.41
CA VAL A 150 10.68 -6.96 -7.57
C VAL A 150 10.71 -8.33 -8.27
N PRO A 151 11.55 -8.54 -9.30
CA PRO A 151 11.63 -9.81 -10.03
C PRO A 151 12.18 -10.95 -9.17
N GLY A 152 11.96 -12.19 -9.61
CA GLY A 152 12.51 -13.40 -8.97
C GLY A 152 11.72 -13.92 -7.76
N GLN A 153 10.58 -13.31 -7.44
CA GLN A 153 9.66 -13.80 -6.41
C GLN A 153 8.64 -14.78 -7.01
N PRO A 154 8.10 -15.74 -6.22
CA PRO A 154 7.00 -16.61 -6.66
C PRO A 154 5.82 -15.82 -7.25
N PRO A 155 5.00 -16.42 -8.14
CA PRO A 155 3.85 -15.72 -8.72
C PRO A 155 2.86 -15.25 -7.64
N ILE A 156 2.13 -14.17 -7.94
CA ILE A 156 1.05 -13.70 -7.07
C ILE A 156 -0.10 -14.72 -7.17
N PRO A 157 -0.61 -15.26 -6.04
CA PRO A 157 -1.79 -16.11 -6.07
C PRO A 157 -3.00 -15.31 -6.56
N VAL A 158 -3.69 -15.81 -7.59
CA VAL A 158 -4.92 -15.20 -8.11
C VAL A 158 -6.13 -15.99 -7.65
N SER A 159 -7.19 -15.28 -7.26
CA SER A 159 -8.49 -15.89 -7.02
C SER A 159 -9.22 -15.99 -8.35
N TYR A 160 -9.67 -17.20 -8.71
CA TYR A 160 -10.52 -17.45 -9.88
C TYR A 160 -11.99 -17.36 -9.48
#